data_AF-A0A1W9QM05-F1
#
_entry.id   AF-A0A1W9QM05-F1
#
_cell.length_a   1.000
_cell.length_b   1.000
_cell.length_c   1.000
_cell.angle_alpha   90.00
_cell.angle_beta   90.00
_cell.angle_gamma   90.00
#
_symmetry.space_group_name_H-M   'P 1'
#
loop_
_entity.id
_entity.type
_entity.pdbx_description
1 polymer ?
#
loop_
_entity_poly.entity_id
_entity_poly.type
_entity_poly.pdbx_seq_one_letter_code
_entity_poly.pdbx_strand_id
1 'polypeptide(L)'
;MIIVTFVSPPQTWQEFIDQVRILNLWDAYGNFIRSGVSLGTANNIKNYTDILSLLMLQNGTPIVNEKGQAIFDQSLLDDKTYFPGQEALRFYLSFANPSQEIYSWNEQMPDSLSAFTQGLTAFLFGYSDYLPLIKEQAPKLNFDIIKAPQISSSLKEVNYANYWLETVSKKTKHPYEAWAFVLYATEAQNAKTFVERAKRPTAHRSLIQFQLEDFDLAPFASSVLTAKTWYQGKKYSLVKEAFREMIENVLSGQKTIQEAIKYCVQRVNLTN
;
A
#
# COMPACT_ATOMS: atom_id res chain seq x y z
N MET A 1 -37.20 -8.35 -2.99
CA MET A 1 -36.14 -8.60 -1.99
C MET A 1 -34.85 -8.86 -2.74
N ILE A 2 -34.01 -7.85 -2.92
CA ILE A 2 -32.69 -8.02 -3.58
C ILE A 2 -31.69 -8.16 -2.45
N ILE A 3 -31.33 -9.41 -2.14
CA ILE A 3 -30.16 -9.70 -1.33
C ILE A 3 -28.99 -9.63 -2.30
N VAL A 4 -28.24 -8.53 -2.30
CA VAL A 4 -26.93 -8.51 -2.94
C VAL A 4 -25.96 -9.17 -1.96
N THR A 5 -25.83 -10.49 -2.04
CA THR A 5 -24.66 -11.18 -1.49
C THR A 5 -23.49 -10.94 -2.45
N PHE A 6 -22.43 -10.27 -1.98
CA PHE A 6 -21.15 -10.24 -2.71
C PHE A 6 -20.74 -11.69 -2.98
N VAL A 7 -20.55 -12.06 -4.25
CA VAL A 7 -20.21 -13.46 -4.60
C VAL A 7 -18.72 -13.73 -4.39
N SER A 8 -17.83 -12.72 -4.44
CA SER A 8 -16.40 -12.86 -4.10
C SER A 8 -15.71 -11.50 -3.91
N PRO A 9 -14.65 -11.42 -3.07
CA PRO A 9 -13.80 -10.23 -2.97
C PRO A 9 -13.06 -9.95 -4.30
N PRO A 10 -12.75 -8.68 -4.62
CA PRO A 10 -12.16 -8.32 -5.90
C PRO A 10 -10.73 -8.84 -6.00
N GLN A 11 -10.45 -9.62 -7.04
CA GLN A 11 -9.10 -10.13 -7.33
C GLN A 11 -8.37 -9.23 -8.32
N THR A 12 -9.11 -8.49 -9.14
CA THR A 12 -8.57 -7.61 -10.16
C THR A 12 -8.91 -6.15 -9.90
N TRP A 13 -8.10 -5.21 -10.42
CA TRP A 13 -8.39 -3.78 -10.31
C TRP A 13 -9.72 -3.39 -10.98
N GLN A 14 -10.14 -4.11 -12.04
CA GLN A 14 -11.43 -3.86 -12.68
C GLN A 14 -12.59 -4.24 -11.75
N GLU A 15 -12.56 -5.44 -11.16
CA GLU A 15 -13.56 -5.85 -10.17
C GLU A 15 -13.58 -4.91 -8.96
N PHE A 16 -12.40 -4.46 -8.53
CA PHE A 16 -12.27 -3.50 -7.44
C PHE A 16 -12.98 -2.17 -7.77
N ILE A 17 -12.75 -1.64 -8.97
CA ILE A 17 -13.42 -0.42 -9.48
C ILE A 17 -14.94 -0.61 -9.48
N ASP A 18 -15.43 -1.73 -10.01
CA ASP A 18 -16.86 -2.02 -10.11
C ASP A 18 -17.51 -2.08 -8.72
N GLN A 19 -16.83 -2.68 -7.75
CA GLN A 19 -17.30 -2.72 -6.36
C GLN A 19 -17.26 -1.35 -5.68
N VAL A 20 -16.19 -0.57 -5.85
CA VAL A 20 -16.08 0.79 -5.29
C VAL A 20 -17.24 1.67 -5.75
N ARG A 21 -17.62 1.60 -7.03
CA ARG A 21 -18.76 2.35 -7.59
C ARG A 21 -20.07 2.04 -6.87
N ILE A 22 -20.31 0.76 -6.58
CA ILE A 22 -21.54 0.30 -5.90
C ILE A 22 -21.52 0.64 -4.41
N LEU A 23 -20.33 0.63 -3.79
CA LEU A 23 -20.16 0.82 -2.35
C LEU A 23 -20.21 2.29 -1.92
N ASN A 24 -19.92 3.21 -2.84
CA ASN A 24 -20.11 4.65 -2.65
C ASN A 24 -21.59 4.95 -2.37
N LEU A 25 -21.84 5.50 -1.19
CA LEU A 25 -23.15 5.94 -0.75
C LEU A 25 -23.12 7.44 -0.47
N TRP A 26 -24.04 8.17 -1.10
CA TRP A 26 -24.10 9.62 -1.11
C TRP A 26 -25.34 10.12 -0.37
N ASP A 27 -25.23 11.29 0.27
CA ASP A 27 -26.40 12.03 0.75
C ASP A 27 -26.99 12.92 -0.35
N ALA A 28 -28.10 13.59 -0.02
CA ALA A 28 -28.78 14.50 -0.95
C ALA A 28 -27.96 15.77 -1.30
N TYR A 29 -26.88 16.04 -0.55
CA TYR A 29 -26.02 17.21 -0.72
C TYR A 29 -24.69 16.87 -1.43
N GLY A 30 -24.49 15.62 -1.83
CA GLY A 30 -23.28 15.16 -2.51
C GLY A 30 -22.13 14.82 -1.57
N ASN A 31 -22.37 14.64 -0.27
CA ASN A 31 -21.36 14.13 0.67
C ASN A 31 -21.39 12.61 0.73
N PHE A 32 -20.24 12.01 1.05
CA PHE A 32 -20.16 10.58 1.33
C PHE A 32 -20.84 10.26 2.66
N ILE A 33 -21.93 9.49 2.61
CA ILE A 33 -22.43 8.74 3.79
C ILE A 33 -21.46 7.59 4.07
N ARG A 34 -21.02 6.91 3.01
CA ARG A 34 -19.98 5.89 3.04
C ARG A 34 -19.18 5.93 1.75
N SER A 35 -17.87 6.01 1.87
CA SER A 35 -16.93 5.88 0.75
C SER A 35 -16.71 4.42 0.37
N GLY A 36 -16.53 4.13 -0.91
CA GLY A 36 -16.12 2.81 -1.39
C GLY A 36 -14.68 2.48 -0.98
N VAL A 37 -13.78 3.45 -0.97
CA VAL A 37 -12.37 3.27 -0.58
C VAL A 37 -11.70 4.59 -0.18
N SER A 38 -10.83 4.53 0.84
CA SER A 38 -9.90 5.61 1.17
C SER A 38 -8.66 5.64 0.25
N LEU A 39 -8.78 6.20 -0.96
CA LEU A 39 -7.71 6.32 -1.97
C LEU A 39 -7.67 7.70 -2.65
N GLY A 40 -6.48 8.13 -3.06
CA GLY A 40 -6.29 9.24 -4.02
C GLY A 40 -5.72 10.53 -3.45
N THR A 41 -5.75 10.72 -2.14
CA THR A 41 -5.13 11.87 -1.43
C THR A 41 -3.83 11.46 -0.71
N ALA A 42 -3.08 12.40 -0.15
CA ALA A 42 -1.89 12.09 0.66
C ALA A 42 -2.07 12.40 2.16
N ASN A 43 -2.91 13.37 2.51
CA ASN A 43 -2.97 13.90 3.88
C ASN A 43 -3.67 13.00 4.90
N ASN A 44 -4.64 12.21 4.45
CA ASN A 44 -5.48 11.39 5.32
C ASN A 44 -5.42 9.89 4.97
N ILE A 45 -4.37 9.45 4.27
CA ILE A 45 -4.13 8.04 3.91
C ILE A 45 -2.73 7.65 4.37
N LYS A 46 -2.59 6.93 5.49
CA LYS A 46 -1.26 6.68 6.09
C LYS A 46 -0.21 6.01 5.16
N ASN A 47 -0.67 5.16 4.23
CA ASN A 47 0.16 4.36 3.33
C ASN A 47 0.18 4.86 1.87
N TYR A 48 -0.14 6.13 1.59
CA TYR A 48 -0.23 6.65 0.21
C TYR A 48 1.01 6.36 -0.66
N THR A 49 2.22 6.48 -0.09
CA THR A 49 3.48 6.22 -0.79
C THR A 49 3.60 4.76 -1.23
N ASP A 50 3.24 3.83 -0.34
CA ASP A 50 3.37 2.40 -0.54
C ASP A 50 2.30 1.91 -1.54
N ILE A 51 1.08 2.45 -1.45
CA ILE A 51 -0.01 2.17 -2.40
C ILE A 51 0.36 2.65 -3.82
N LEU A 52 0.83 3.89 -3.95
CA LEU A 52 1.23 4.40 -5.26
C LEU A 52 2.44 3.63 -5.82
N SER A 53 3.37 3.24 -4.96
CA SER A 53 4.48 2.37 -5.35
C SER A 53 4.00 0.98 -5.81
N LEU A 54 3.00 0.40 -5.15
CA LEU A 54 2.39 -0.87 -5.58
C LEU A 54 1.79 -0.75 -6.98
N LEU A 55 1.02 0.31 -7.24
CA LEU A 55 0.42 0.56 -8.56
C LEU A 55 1.48 0.70 -9.66
N MET A 56 2.55 1.46 -9.38
CA MET A 56 3.71 1.60 -10.26
C MET A 56 4.40 0.26 -10.52
N LEU A 57 4.59 -0.57 -9.49
CA LEU A 57 5.22 -1.88 -9.66
C LEU A 57 4.35 -2.84 -10.47
N GLN A 58 3.04 -2.85 -10.23
CA GLN A 58 2.11 -3.74 -10.92
C GLN A 58 1.97 -3.40 -12.40
N ASN A 59 1.98 -2.12 -12.77
CA ASN A 59 1.91 -1.69 -14.17
C ASN A 59 3.27 -1.68 -14.89
N GLY A 60 4.33 -2.17 -14.24
CA GLY A 60 5.66 -2.28 -14.85
C GLY A 60 6.49 -1.00 -14.90
N THR A 61 6.14 0.01 -14.10
CA THR A 61 6.95 1.23 -13.99
C THR A 61 8.37 0.91 -13.50
N PRO A 62 9.42 1.33 -14.22
CA PRO A 62 10.78 1.26 -13.69
C PRO A 62 10.93 2.30 -12.58
N ILE A 63 11.01 1.85 -11.31
CA ILE A 63 11.07 2.81 -10.17
C ILE A 63 12.49 3.31 -9.93
N VAL A 64 13.48 2.42 -9.98
CA VAL A 64 14.90 2.76 -9.79
C VAL A 64 15.76 2.15 -10.89
N ASN A 65 16.85 2.83 -11.24
CA ASN A 65 17.86 2.30 -12.15
C ASN A 65 18.89 1.44 -11.40
N GLU A 66 19.84 0.86 -12.14
CA GLU A 66 20.93 0.03 -11.59
C GLU A 66 21.81 0.77 -10.57
N LYS A 67 21.82 2.11 -10.61
CA LYS A 67 22.56 2.97 -9.67
C LYS A 67 21.72 3.35 -8.43
N GLY A 68 20.51 2.82 -8.29
CA GLY A 68 19.59 3.14 -7.18
C GLY A 68 18.94 4.53 -7.28
N GLN A 69 18.97 5.16 -8.45
CA GLN A 69 18.33 6.45 -8.69
C GLN A 69 16.89 6.24 -9.13
N ALA A 70 15.95 7.02 -8.57
CA ALA A 70 14.56 7.06 -8.99
C ALA A 70 14.45 7.47 -10.46
N ILE A 71 13.63 6.73 -11.22
CA ILE A 71 13.35 6.91 -12.66
C ILE A 71 11.89 6.62 -13.02
N PHE A 72 10.97 6.67 -12.06
CA PHE A 72 9.53 6.43 -12.29
C PHE A 72 8.84 7.53 -13.12
N ASP A 73 9.56 8.57 -13.53
CA ASP A 73 9.12 9.59 -14.49
C ASP A 73 9.43 9.21 -15.95
N GLN A 74 10.19 8.15 -16.20
CA GLN A 74 10.62 7.74 -17.53
C GLN A 74 9.56 6.95 -18.29
N SER A 75 9.64 6.99 -19.62
CA SER A 75 8.87 6.11 -20.49
C SER A 75 9.43 4.69 -20.54
N LEU A 76 8.67 3.75 -21.10
CA LEU A 76 9.17 2.40 -21.33
C LEU A 76 10.36 2.40 -22.30
N LEU A 77 11.16 1.33 -22.24
CA LEU A 77 12.27 1.15 -23.16
C LEU A 77 11.77 0.95 -24.59
N ASP A 78 10.74 0.11 -24.75
CA ASP A 78 10.18 -0.31 -26.04
C ASP A 78 9.10 0.63 -26.58
N ASP A 79 8.52 1.48 -25.71
CA ASP A 79 7.55 2.52 -26.09
C ASP A 79 7.88 3.84 -25.39
N LYS A 80 8.44 4.78 -26.15
CA LYS A 80 8.84 6.10 -25.65
C LYS A 80 7.68 7.07 -25.44
N THR A 81 6.47 6.71 -25.90
CA THR A 81 5.27 7.52 -25.74
C THR A 81 4.49 7.15 -24.49
N TYR A 82 4.73 5.96 -23.94
CA TYR A 82 4.03 5.46 -22.77
C TYR A 82 4.84 5.67 -21.47
N PHE A 83 4.22 6.36 -20.51
CA PHE A 83 4.81 6.70 -19.21
C PHE A 83 4.06 5.98 -18.09
N PRO A 84 4.44 4.75 -17.71
CA PRO A 84 3.68 3.93 -16.77
C PRO A 84 3.56 4.58 -15.38
N GLY A 85 4.57 5.31 -14.92
CA GLY A 85 4.49 6.00 -13.62
C GLY A 85 3.46 7.12 -13.59
N GLN A 86 3.26 7.80 -14.73
CA GLN A 86 2.21 8.81 -14.88
C GLN A 86 0.82 8.18 -14.87
N GLU A 87 0.65 7.01 -15.49
CA GLU A 87 -0.62 6.28 -15.50
C GLU A 87 -0.98 5.70 -14.13
N ALA A 88 0.01 5.20 -13.38
CA ALA A 88 -0.21 4.80 -11.98
C ALA A 88 -0.64 5.98 -11.10
N LEU A 89 0.01 7.15 -11.25
CA LEU A 89 -0.37 8.36 -10.53
C LEU A 89 -1.77 8.85 -10.95
N ARG A 90 -2.08 8.85 -12.25
CA ARG A 90 -3.42 9.21 -12.76
C ARG A 90 -4.50 8.30 -12.16
N PHE A 91 -4.26 6.99 -12.15
CA PHE A 91 -5.17 6.02 -11.56
C PHE A 91 -5.37 6.27 -10.07
N TYR A 92 -4.30 6.47 -9.31
CA TYR A 92 -4.40 6.80 -7.88
C TYR A 92 -5.25 8.07 -7.65
N LEU A 93 -4.96 9.15 -8.37
CA LEU A 93 -5.65 10.44 -8.23
C LEU A 93 -7.13 10.40 -8.65
N SER A 94 -7.52 9.47 -9.51
CA SER A 94 -8.90 9.36 -10.00
C SER A 94 -9.91 9.09 -8.86
N PHE A 95 -9.50 8.44 -7.78
CA PHE A 95 -10.32 8.24 -6.59
C PHE A 95 -10.56 9.52 -5.78
N ALA A 96 -9.78 10.58 -6.03
CA ALA A 96 -9.90 11.89 -5.41
C ALA A 96 -10.35 13.00 -6.37
N ASN A 97 -10.75 12.64 -7.59
CA ASN A 97 -11.23 13.59 -8.60
C ASN A 97 -12.75 13.52 -8.74
N PRO A 98 -13.50 14.57 -8.33
CA PRO A 98 -14.97 14.59 -8.40
C PRO A 98 -15.58 14.37 -9.79
N SER A 99 -14.81 14.60 -10.85
CA SER A 99 -15.25 14.38 -12.24
C SER A 99 -15.13 12.92 -12.69
N GLN A 100 -14.63 12.01 -11.85
CA GLN A 100 -14.47 10.59 -12.16
C GLN A 100 -15.58 9.76 -11.52
N GLU A 101 -16.05 8.73 -12.22
CA GLU A 101 -17.09 7.80 -11.70
C GLU A 101 -16.66 7.05 -10.44
N ILE A 102 -15.34 6.90 -10.24
CA ILE A 102 -14.75 6.20 -9.09
C ILE A 102 -14.33 7.14 -7.95
N TYR A 103 -14.75 8.42 -8.02
CA TYR A 103 -14.52 9.37 -6.94
C TYR A 103 -15.06 8.82 -5.62
N SER A 104 -14.17 8.64 -4.65
CA SER A 104 -14.47 7.93 -3.39
C SER A 104 -13.89 8.62 -2.17
N TRP A 105 -12.98 9.58 -2.33
CA TRP A 105 -12.26 10.15 -1.20
C TRP A 105 -11.83 11.59 -1.45
N ASN A 106 -11.70 12.39 -0.40
CA ASN A 106 -11.17 13.75 -0.49
C ASN A 106 -10.49 14.17 0.82
N GLU A 107 -9.90 15.36 0.85
CA GLU A 107 -9.13 15.87 2.00
C GLU A 107 -9.97 16.20 3.24
N GLN A 108 -11.30 16.33 3.11
CA GLN A 108 -12.20 16.57 4.23
C GLN A 108 -12.52 15.30 5.02
N MET A 109 -12.23 14.13 4.43
CA MET A 109 -12.44 12.84 5.09
C MET A 109 -11.46 12.65 6.28
N PRO A 110 -11.86 11.92 7.33
CA PRO A 110 -10.96 11.55 8.43
C PRO A 110 -9.75 10.74 7.95
N ASP A 111 -8.80 10.47 8.86
CA ASP A 111 -7.75 9.47 8.60
C ASP A 111 -8.36 8.12 8.17
N SER A 112 -7.75 7.51 7.15
CA SER A 112 -8.18 6.25 6.53
C SER A 112 -8.49 5.11 7.50
N LEU A 113 -7.66 4.89 8.53
CA LEU A 113 -7.89 3.83 9.53
C LEU A 113 -9.07 4.21 10.44
N SER A 114 -9.10 5.46 10.89
CA SER A 114 -10.20 5.99 11.70
C SER A 114 -11.54 5.88 10.95
N ALA A 115 -11.58 6.28 9.68
CA ALA A 115 -12.78 6.16 8.85
C ALA A 115 -13.24 4.71 8.67
N PHE A 116 -12.31 3.77 8.46
CA PHE A 116 -12.64 2.35 8.36
C PHE A 116 -13.22 1.79 9.66
N THR A 117 -12.59 2.09 10.81
CA THR A 117 -13.09 1.65 12.12
C THR A 117 -14.45 2.25 12.48
N GLN A 118 -14.79 3.41 11.92
CA GLN A 118 -16.11 4.04 12.03
C GLN A 118 -17.14 3.56 11.00
N GLY A 119 -16.74 2.68 10.07
CA GLY A 119 -17.61 2.19 8.99
C GLY A 119 -17.87 3.20 7.87
N LEU A 120 -17.09 4.28 7.79
CA LEU A 120 -17.22 5.36 6.80
C LEU A 120 -16.56 5.02 5.46
N THR A 121 -15.74 3.97 5.38
CA THR A 121 -15.21 3.45 4.12
C THR A 121 -15.30 1.94 4.05
N ALA A 122 -15.61 1.40 2.86
CA ALA A 122 -15.78 -0.04 2.67
C ALA A 122 -14.45 -0.78 2.49
N PHE A 123 -13.47 -0.15 1.81
CA PHE A 123 -12.13 -0.70 1.63
C PHE A 123 -11.06 0.18 2.27
N LEU A 124 -10.10 -0.47 2.93
CA LEU A 124 -8.90 0.12 3.49
C LEU A 124 -7.67 -0.64 3.00
N PHE A 125 -6.70 0.08 2.42
CA PHE A 125 -5.38 -0.46 2.14
C PHE A 125 -4.49 -0.33 3.37
N GLY A 126 -4.14 -1.47 3.97
CA GLY A 126 -3.39 -1.54 5.22
C GLY A 126 -2.43 -2.72 5.28
N TYR A 127 -1.56 -2.69 6.29
CA TYR A 127 -0.67 -3.79 6.64
C TYR A 127 -1.26 -4.58 7.81
N SER A 128 -0.65 -5.73 8.12
CA SER A 128 -1.10 -6.62 9.19
C SER A 128 -1.11 -5.97 10.57
N ASP A 129 -0.33 -4.90 10.78
CA ASP A 129 -0.30 -4.15 12.04
C ASP A 129 -1.60 -3.36 12.31
N TYR A 130 -2.46 -3.20 11.29
CA TYR A 130 -3.78 -2.57 11.47
C TYR A 130 -4.78 -3.51 12.14
N LEU A 131 -4.64 -4.82 11.95
CA LEU A 131 -5.57 -5.81 12.50
C LEU A 131 -5.80 -5.67 14.01
N PRO A 132 -4.76 -5.65 14.88
CA PRO A 132 -4.99 -5.46 16.31
C PRO A 132 -5.63 -4.10 16.62
N LEU A 133 -5.27 -3.04 15.89
CA LEU A 133 -5.82 -1.69 16.08
C LEU A 133 -7.32 -1.65 15.74
N ILE A 134 -7.73 -2.27 14.64
CA ILE A 134 -9.14 -2.34 14.22
C ILE A 134 -9.95 -3.16 15.23
N LYS A 135 -9.44 -4.31 15.66
CA LYS A 135 -10.11 -5.16 16.66
C LYS A 135 -10.28 -4.45 18.02
N GLU A 136 -9.31 -3.62 18.40
CA GLU A 136 -9.38 -2.82 19.62
C GLU A 136 -10.38 -1.66 19.50
N GLN A 137 -10.31 -0.88 18.42
CA GLN A 137 -11.12 0.33 18.23
C GLN A 137 -12.56 0.05 17.80
N ALA A 138 -12.79 -1.03 17.05
CA ALA A 138 -14.08 -1.40 16.51
C ALA A 138 -14.35 -2.92 16.63
N PRO A 139 -14.45 -3.46 17.87
CA PRO A 139 -14.58 -4.90 18.13
C PRO A 139 -15.85 -5.55 17.55
N LYS A 140 -16.84 -4.73 17.16
CA LYS A 140 -18.10 -5.18 16.54
C LYS A 140 -18.10 -5.07 15.02
N LEU A 141 -17.05 -4.49 14.42
CA LEU A 141 -16.95 -4.35 12.97
C LEU A 141 -16.73 -5.74 12.36
N ASN A 142 -17.59 -6.11 11.42
CA ASN A 142 -17.40 -7.32 10.63
C ASN A 142 -16.61 -6.95 9.37
N PHE A 143 -15.41 -7.50 9.23
CA PHE A 143 -14.53 -7.24 8.09
C PHE A 143 -13.67 -8.47 7.79
N ASP A 144 -13.23 -8.55 6.55
CA ASP A 144 -12.29 -9.58 6.08
C ASP A 144 -11.00 -8.93 5.56
N ILE A 145 -9.93 -9.71 5.52
CA ILE A 145 -8.66 -9.32 4.91
C ILE A 145 -8.54 -10.07 3.59
N ILE A 146 -8.24 -9.32 2.53
CA ILE A 146 -8.09 -9.87 1.18
C ILE A 146 -6.74 -9.43 0.59
N LYS A 147 -6.29 -10.12 -0.45
CA LYS A 147 -5.08 -9.71 -1.18
C LYS A 147 -5.34 -8.39 -1.90
N ALA A 148 -4.28 -7.63 -2.14
CA ALA A 148 -4.38 -6.46 -3.01
C ALA A 148 -4.77 -6.89 -4.44
N PRO A 149 -5.66 -6.14 -5.12
CA PRO A 149 -6.05 -6.44 -6.48
C PRO A 149 -4.83 -6.49 -7.42
N GLN A 150 -4.90 -7.34 -8.44
CA GLN A 150 -3.87 -7.49 -9.45
C GLN A 150 -4.36 -6.99 -10.82
N ILE A 151 -3.44 -6.77 -11.76
CA ILE A 151 -3.79 -6.48 -13.16
C ILE A 151 -4.10 -7.81 -13.84
N SER A 152 -5.30 -7.96 -14.40
CA SER A 152 -5.83 -9.21 -14.95
C SER A 152 -4.98 -9.83 -16.07
N SER A 153 -4.28 -8.99 -16.85
CA SER A 153 -3.38 -9.41 -17.93
C SER A 153 -1.94 -9.68 -17.49
N SER A 154 -1.59 -9.43 -16.23
CA SER A 154 -0.23 -9.64 -15.74
C SER A 154 0.00 -11.11 -15.39
N LEU A 155 1.07 -11.69 -15.93
CA LEU A 155 1.54 -13.02 -15.55
C LEU A 155 2.29 -13.04 -14.20
N LYS A 156 2.58 -11.86 -13.63
CA LYS A 156 3.34 -11.73 -12.38
C LYS A 156 2.51 -10.94 -11.36
N GLU A 157 2.15 -11.61 -10.28
CA GLU A 157 1.64 -10.93 -9.09
C GLU A 157 2.74 -10.08 -8.48
N VAL A 158 2.38 -8.86 -8.08
CA VAL A 158 3.28 -7.96 -7.35
C VAL A 158 2.56 -7.40 -6.15
N ASN A 159 3.22 -7.49 -5.00
CA ASN A 159 2.79 -6.90 -3.74
C ASN A 159 3.86 -5.94 -3.22
N TYR A 160 3.55 -5.16 -2.19
CA TYR A 160 4.50 -4.24 -1.58
C TYR A 160 4.78 -4.64 -0.13
N ALA A 161 6.06 -4.76 0.25
CA ALA A 161 6.44 -5.13 1.60
C ALA A 161 6.74 -3.88 2.45
N ASN A 162 6.31 -3.90 3.71
CA ASN A 162 6.73 -2.96 4.72
C ASN A 162 7.28 -3.76 5.91
N TYR A 163 8.54 -3.54 6.25
CA TYR A 163 9.22 -4.31 7.28
C TYR A 163 10.31 -3.50 7.98
N TRP A 164 10.63 -3.94 9.20
CA TRP A 164 11.76 -3.47 9.97
C TRP A 164 12.91 -4.46 9.82
N LEU A 165 14.14 -3.94 9.80
CA LEU A 165 15.34 -4.76 9.85
C LEU A 165 15.98 -4.61 11.22
N GLU A 166 16.17 -5.74 11.89
CA GLU A 166 16.96 -5.78 13.12
C GLU A 166 18.44 -5.62 12.77
N THR A 167 19.14 -4.78 13.53
CA THR A 167 20.57 -4.52 13.32
C THR A 167 21.30 -4.33 14.63
N VAL A 168 22.61 -4.55 14.60
CA VAL A 168 23.48 -4.40 15.77
C VAL A 168 24.20 -3.05 15.70
N SER A 169 24.11 -2.29 16.80
CA SER A 169 24.81 -1.02 16.92
C SER A 169 26.32 -1.20 16.78
N LYS A 170 26.95 -0.43 15.90
CA LYS A 170 28.42 -0.40 15.74
C LYS A 170 29.17 0.03 17.01
N LYS A 171 28.49 0.63 17.99
CA LYS A 171 29.08 1.11 19.25
C LYS A 171 28.97 0.08 20.40
N THR A 172 28.33 -1.06 20.16
CA THR A 172 28.18 -2.09 21.20
C THR A 172 29.53 -2.65 21.63
N LYS A 173 29.66 -2.95 22.93
CA LYS A 173 30.83 -3.65 23.48
C LYS A 173 30.75 -5.17 23.30
N HIS A 174 29.59 -5.67 22.88
CA HIS A 174 29.26 -7.10 22.77
C HIS A 174 28.72 -7.44 21.37
N PRO A 175 29.51 -7.26 20.30
CA PRO A 175 29.01 -7.43 18.94
C PRO A 175 28.65 -8.89 18.62
N TYR A 176 29.42 -9.85 19.13
CA TYR A 176 29.19 -11.27 18.87
C TYR A 176 27.92 -11.77 19.54
N GLU A 177 27.69 -11.40 20.79
CA GLU A 177 26.51 -11.79 21.57
C GLU A 177 25.25 -11.13 21.02
N ALA A 178 25.34 -9.85 20.61
CA ALA A 178 24.23 -9.15 19.98
C ALA A 178 23.83 -9.80 18.64
N TRP A 179 24.81 -10.13 17.79
CA TRP A 179 24.53 -10.84 16.54
C TRP A 179 24.03 -12.27 16.78
N ALA A 180 24.59 -12.99 17.75
CA ALA A 180 24.13 -14.33 18.12
C ALA A 180 22.67 -14.29 18.58
N PHE A 181 22.27 -13.28 19.36
CA PHE A 181 20.88 -13.09 19.76
C PHE A 181 19.96 -12.81 18.58
N VAL A 182 20.34 -11.90 17.66
CA VAL A 182 19.52 -11.61 16.47
C VAL A 182 19.33 -12.87 15.63
N LEU A 183 20.42 -13.62 15.37
CA LEU A 183 20.35 -14.87 14.62
C LEU A 183 19.44 -15.87 15.33
N TYR A 184 19.67 -16.15 16.61
CA TYR A 184 18.84 -17.02 17.43
C TYR A 184 17.35 -16.62 17.38
N ALA A 185 17.03 -15.35 17.58
CA ALA A 185 15.64 -14.86 17.58
C ALA A 185 14.95 -15.04 16.21
N THR A 186 15.71 -15.01 15.11
CA THR A 186 15.20 -15.17 13.75
C THR A 186 15.16 -16.61 13.24
N GLU A 187 15.70 -17.58 14.00
CA GLU A 187 15.54 -19.00 13.67
C GLU A 187 14.07 -19.39 13.66
N ALA A 188 13.66 -20.26 12.72
CA ALA A 188 12.26 -20.62 12.51
C ALA A 188 11.52 -21.00 13.80
N GLN A 189 12.15 -21.80 14.67
CA GLN A 189 11.55 -22.25 15.93
C GLN A 189 11.26 -21.09 16.89
N ASN A 190 12.17 -20.12 16.98
CA ASN A 190 12.05 -18.97 17.89
C ASN A 190 11.15 -17.88 17.29
N ALA A 191 11.30 -17.63 15.98
CA ALA A 191 10.49 -16.68 15.24
C ALA A 191 9.01 -17.08 15.19
N LYS A 192 8.69 -18.39 15.20
CA LYS A 192 7.31 -18.90 15.18
C LYS A 192 6.46 -18.30 16.31
N THR A 193 6.93 -18.37 17.56
CA THR A 193 6.20 -17.81 18.71
C THR A 193 6.05 -16.30 18.62
N PHE A 194 7.06 -15.60 18.08
CA PHE A 194 6.97 -14.16 17.88
C PHE A 194 5.89 -13.81 16.85
N VAL A 195 5.88 -14.44 15.68
CA VAL A 195 4.93 -14.10 14.61
C VAL A 195 3.48 -14.48 14.96
N GLU A 196 3.28 -15.56 15.73
CA GLU A 196 1.97 -15.95 16.28
C GLU A 196 1.37 -14.88 17.19
N ARG A 197 2.20 -14.28 18.05
CA ARG A 197 1.78 -13.24 19.01
C ARG A 197 1.68 -11.86 18.38
N ALA A 198 2.68 -11.49 17.57
CA ALA A 198 2.74 -10.19 16.92
C ALA A 198 1.72 -10.04 15.79
N LYS A 199 1.15 -11.16 15.31
CA LYS A 199 0.23 -11.20 14.15
C LYS A 199 0.80 -10.46 12.96
N ARG A 200 2.07 -10.78 12.63
CA ARG A 200 2.81 -10.22 11.50
C ARG A 200 3.21 -11.32 10.51
N PRO A 201 3.27 -11.01 9.21
CA PRO A 201 3.82 -11.92 8.20
C PRO A 201 5.25 -12.32 8.55
N THR A 202 5.56 -13.60 8.34
CA THR A 202 6.86 -14.16 8.62
C THR A 202 7.88 -13.72 7.58
N ALA A 203 9.09 -13.36 8.06
CA ALA A 203 10.26 -13.21 7.20
C ALA A 203 10.94 -14.56 6.87
N HIS A 204 10.61 -15.63 7.62
CA HIS A 204 11.24 -16.94 7.48
C HIS A 204 10.40 -17.86 6.57
N ARG A 205 10.98 -18.29 5.44
CA ARG A 205 10.27 -19.07 4.40
C ARG A 205 9.63 -20.35 4.91
N SER A 206 10.28 -21.08 5.82
CA SER A 206 9.73 -22.33 6.36
C SER A 206 8.46 -22.14 7.20
N LEU A 207 8.18 -20.92 7.66
CA LEU A 207 6.98 -20.59 8.44
C LEU A 207 5.81 -20.14 7.57
N ILE A 208 6.00 -19.98 6.25
CA ILE A 208 4.92 -19.52 5.35
C ILE A 208 3.75 -20.51 5.38
N GLN A 209 4.02 -21.80 5.20
CA GLN A 209 2.97 -22.82 5.20
C GLN A 209 2.19 -22.84 6.51
N PHE A 210 2.90 -22.69 7.63
CA PHE A 210 2.29 -22.58 8.95
C PHE A 210 1.39 -21.33 9.07
N GLN A 211 1.83 -20.17 8.58
CA GLN A 211 1.02 -18.95 8.62
C GLN A 211 -0.19 -18.95 7.69
N LEU A 212 -0.16 -19.74 6.61
CA LEU A 212 -1.32 -19.89 5.72
C LEU A 212 -2.51 -20.56 6.40
N GLU A 213 -2.31 -21.23 7.54
CA GLU A 213 -3.38 -21.83 8.34
C GLU A 213 -4.11 -20.80 9.24
N ASP A 214 -3.52 -19.62 9.48
CA ASP A 214 -4.16 -18.53 10.20
C ASP A 214 -4.97 -17.67 9.21
N PHE A 215 -6.29 -17.68 9.35
CA PHE A 215 -7.22 -16.98 8.45
C PHE A 215 -6.90 -15.50 8.29
N ASP A 216 -6.52 -14.82 9.37
CA ASP A 216 -6.23 -13.38 9.35
C ASP A 216 -4.87 -13.09 8.67
N LEU A 217 -3.91 -14.03 8.76
CA LEU A 217 -2.57 -13.85 8.21
C LEU A 217 -2.39 -14.44 6.81
N ALA A 218 -3.21 -15.40 6.40
CA ALA A 218 -3.09 -16.10 5.13
C ALA A 218 -3.05 -15.16 3.91
N PRO A 219 -3.87 -14.09 3.81
CA PRO A 219 -3.77 -13.13 2.70
C PRO A 219 -2.38 -12.49 2.62
N PHE A 220 -1.79 -12.11 3.75
CA PHE A 220 -0.46 -11.53 3.78
C PHE A 220 0.65 -12.56 3.54
N ALA A 221 0.59 -13.71 4.20
CA ALA A 221 1.58 -14.78 4.09
C ALA A 221 1.71 -15.30 2.66
N SER A 222 0.58 -15.44 1.96
CA SER A 222 0.55 -15.84 0.54
C SER A 222 1.16 -14.80 -0.41
N SER A 223 1.34 -13.56 0.05
CA SER A 223 1.85 -12.43 -0.73
C SER A 223 3.33 -12.16 -0.49
N VAL A 224 3.96 -12.80 0.51
CA VAL A 224 5.36 -12.54 0.91
C VAL A 224 6.35 -12.79 -0.23
N LEU A 225 6.15 -13.84 -1.03
CA LEU A 225 7.07 -14.21 -2.11
C LEU A 225 6.97 -13.30 -3.35
N THR A 226 5.86 -12.58 -3.48
CA THR A 226 5.60 -11.64 -4.57
C THR A 226 5.76 -10.18 -4.12
N ALA A 227 6.03 -9.95 -2.84
CA ALA A 227 6.22 -8.63 -2.28
C ALA A 227 7.58 -8.01 -2.67
N LYS A 228 7.58 -6.72 -2.96
CA LYS A 228 8.75 -5.94 -3.39
C LYS A 228 8.91 -4.68 -2.54
N THR A 229 10.13 -4.17 -2.51
CA THR A 229 10.50 -2.83 -2.02
C THR A 229 11.51 -2.24 -2.99
N TRP A 230 11.46 -0.93 -3.23
CA TRP A 230 12.38 -0.27 -4.16
C TRP A 230 13.35 0.70 -3.48
N TYR A 231 12.94 1.33 -2.37
CA TYR A 231 13.76 2.31 -1.67
C TYR A 231 14.78 1.64 -0.75
N GLN A 232 16.05 2.02 -0.88
CA GLN A 232 17.16 1.49 -0.07
C GLN A 232 17.94 2.60 0.67
N GLY A 233 17.50 3.85 0.55
CA GLY A 233 18.12 4.99 1.22
C GLY A 233 17.76 5.08 2.71
N LYS A 234 18.34 6.07 3.40
CA LYS A 234 18.18 6.24 4.87
C LYS A 234 17.06 7.20 5.27
N LYS A 235 16.58 8.02 4.35
CA LYS A 235 15.68 9.15 4.64
C LYS A 235 14.30 8.93 4.03
N TYR A 236 13.66 7.80 4.39
CA TYR A 236 12.34 7.44 3.84
C TYR A 236 11.26 8.49 4.11
N SER A 237 11.35 9.24 5.22
CA SER A 237 10.44 10.36 5.50
C SER A 237 10.47 11.42 4.39
N LEU A 238 11.64 11.72 3.82
CA LEU A 238 11.74 12.68 2.70
C LEU A 238 11.13 12.13 1.41
N VAL A 239 11.16 10.81 1.21
CA VAL A 239 10.45 10.15 0.09
C VAL A 239 8.94 10.28 0.28
N LYS A 240 8.45 10.05 1.50
CA LYS A 240 7.03 10.26 1.82
C LYS A 240 6.59 11.69 1.56
N GLU A 241 7.39 12.68 1.95
CA GLU A 241 7.08 14.09 1.67
C GLU A 241 7.15 14.43 0.17
N ALA A 242 8.10 13.86 -0.58
CA ALA A 242 8.15 14.03 -2.04
C ALA A 242 6.89 13.48 -2.73
N PHE A 243 6.42 12.30 -2.30
CA PHE A 243 5.18 11.72 -2.81
C PHE A 243 3.94 12.52 -2.40
N ARG A 244 3.91 13.06 -1.17
CA ARG A 244 2.83 13.93 -0.70
C ARG A 244 2.70 15.16 -1.59
N GLU A 245 3.80 15.91 -1.75
CA GLU A 245 3.83 17.11 -2.59
C GLU A 245 3.47 16.79 -4.05
N MET A 246 3.90 15.64 -4.58
CA MET A 246 3.53 15.21 -5.93
C MET A 246 2.00 15.06 -6.08
N ILE A 247 1.35 14.39 -5.13
CA ILE A 247 -0.10 14.16 -5.14
C ILE A 247 -0.84 15.50 -4.97
N GLU A 248 -0.47 16.29 -3.96
CA GLU A 248 -1.12 17.56 -3.64
C GLU A 248 -1.00 18.58 -4.78
N ASN A 249 0.18 18.72 -5.39
CA ASN A 249 0.38 19.65 -6.50
C ASN A 249 -0.52 19.34 -7.70
N VAL A 250 -0.82 18.06 -7.96
CA VAL A 250 -1.74 17.67 -9.04
C VAL A 250 -3.18 17.92 -8.63
N LEU A 251 -3.58 17.52 -7.42
CA LEU A 251 -4.95 17.74 -6.92
C LEU A 251 -5.31 19.23 -6.84
N SER A 252 -4.37 20.08 -6.46
CA SER A 252 -4.56 21.54 -6.39
C SER A 252 -4.39 22.25 -7.73
N GLY A 253 -4.08 21.54 -8.82
CA GLY A 253 -3.84 22.12 -10.14
C GLY A 253 -2.57 22.98 -10.26
N GLN A 254 -1.65 22.90 -9.30
CA GLN A 254 -0.39 23.65 -9.32
C GLN A 254 0.62 23.08 -10.34
N LYS A 255 0.54 21.78 -10.61
CA LYS A 255 1.40 21.08 -11.58
C LYS A 255 0.58 20.08 -12.38
N THR A 256 0.97 19.89 -13.62
CA THR A 256 0.55 18.70 -14.38
C THR A 256 1.15 17.43 -13.76
N ILE A 257 0.57 16.27 -14.07
CA ILE A 257 1.10 14.95 -13.66
C ILE A 257 2.57 14.80 -14.06
N GLN A 258 2.93 15.21 -15.28
CA GLN A 258 4.29 15.12 -15.81
C GLN A 258 5.28 16.00 -15.01
N GLU A 259 4.90 17.22 -14.67
CA GLU A 259 5.75 18.12 -13.88
C GLU A 259 5.90 17.63 -12.44
N ALA A 260 4.79 17.17 -11.83
CA ALA A 260 4.78 16.69 -10.45
C ALA A 260 5.63 15.42 -10.27
N ILE A 261 5.50 14.44 -11.18
CA ILE A 261 6.26 13.19 -11.10
C ILE A 261 7.76 13.43 -11.31
N LYS A 262 8.12 14.30 -12.26
CA LYS A 262 9.52 14.69 -12.50
C LYS A 262 10.12 15.39 -11.29
N TYR A 263 9.36 16.29 -10.67
CA TYR A 263 9.78 16.96 -9.44
C TYR A 263 9.95 15.98 -8.28
N CYS A 264 9.03 15.02 -8.13
CA CYS A 264 9.13 13.95 -7.14
C CYS A 264 10.42 13.13 -7.32
N VAL A 265 10.70 12.68 -8.55
CA VAL A 265 11.94 11.94 -8.87
C VAL A 265 13.18 12.73 -8.47
N GLN A 266 13.24 14.02 -8.81
CA GLN A 266 14.36 14.89 -8.41
C GLN A 266 14.54 14.93 -6.90
N ARG A 267 13.45 15.09 -6.13
CA ARG A 267 13.51 15.10 -4.67
C ARG A 267 13.92 13.76 -4.07
N VAL A 268 13.35 12.66 -4.55
CA VAL A 268 13.71 11.30 -4.09
C VAL A 268 15.20 11.04 -4.29
N ASN A 269 15.76 11.47 -5.42
CA ASN A 269 17.19 11.33 -5.71
C ASN A 269 18.11 12.15 -4.79
N LEU A 270 17.60 13.15 -4.06
CA LEU A 270 18.33 13.91 -3.05
C LEU A 270 18.30 13.25 -1.65
N THR A 271 17.60 12.12 -1.50
CA THR A 271 17.45 11.44 -0.20
C THR A 271 18.54 10.40 0.08
N ASN A 272 19.29 10.01 -0.96
CA ASN A 272 20.37 9.03 -0.88
C ASN A 272 21.66 9.62 -0.30
#